data_AF-A0A7C6UJ67-F1
#
_entry.id   AF-A0A7C6UJ67-F1
#
_cell.length_a   1.000
_cell.length_b   1.000
_cell.length_c   1.000
_cell.angle_alpha   90.00
_cell.angle_beta   90.00
_cell.angle_gamma   90.00
#
_symmetry.space_group_name_H-M   'P 1'
#
loop_
_entity.id
_entity.type
_entity.pdbx_description
1 polymer ?
#
loop_
_entity_poly.entity_id
_entity_poly.type
_entity_poly.pdbx_seq_one_letter_code
_entity_poly.pdbx_strand_id
1 'polypeptide(L)' 'MNLGKLNEKCPKCGSMDKTLRRRLDREHHAFGTTQSFSCSNCGYVFKSPEDEKKKDE' A
#
# COMPACT_ATOMS: atom_id res chain seq x y z
N MET A 1 7.64 -5.43 -4.14
CA MET A 1 6.37 -4.75 -4.51
C MET A 1 6.57 -3.96 -5.80
N ASN A 2 5.86 -4.32 -6.87
CA ASN A 2 5.89 -3.57 -8.14
C ASN A 2 4.98 -2.33 -8.00
N LEU A 3 5.56 -1.13 -8.13
CA LEU A 3 4.86 0.17 -7.98
C LEU A 3 4.09 0.59 -9.25
N GLY A 4 3.96 -0.25 -10.27
CA GLY A 4 3.28 0.08 -11.53
C GLY A 4 1.85 0.60 -11.37
N LYS A 5 1.18 0.27 -10.26
CA LYS A 5 -0.17 0.78 -9.92
C LYS A 5 -0.20 2.16 -9.28
N LEU A 6 0.93 2.87 -9.14
CA LEU A 6 0.98 4.20 -8.51
C LEU A 6 0.12 5.22 -9.27
N ASN A 7 0.08 5.13 -10.61
CA ASN A 7 -0.62 6.09 -11.48
C ASN A 7 -2.07 5.70 -11.82
N GLU A 8 -2.57 4.56 -11.34
CA GLU A 8 -3.96 4.14 -11.61
C GLU A 8 -4.99 4.97 -10.83
N LYS A 9 -6.14 5.31 -11.43
CA LYS A 9 -7.25 5.92 -10.67
C LYS A 9 -7.75 4.94 -9.62
N CYS A 10 -8.17 5.46 -8.47
CA CYS A 10 -8.88 4.68 -7.47
C CYS A 10 -10.17 4.11 -8.09
N PRO A 11 -10.41 2.79 -8.04
CA PRO A 11 -11.61 2.19 -8.62
C PRO A 11 -12.90 2.54 -7.87
N LYS A 12 -12.79 3.05 -6.63
CA LYS A 12 -13.94 3.42 -5.80
C LYS A 12 -14.38 4.88 -5.98
N CYS A 13 -13.43 5.81 -6.00
CA CYS A 13 -13.73 7.25 -6.00
C CYS A 13 -13.08 8.03 -7.15
N GLY A 14 -12.32 7.38 -8.02
CA GLY A 14 -11.63 8.01 -9.16
C GLY A 14 -10.42 8.88 -8.79
N SER A 15 -10.13 9.09 -7.50
CA SER A 15 -8.98 9.87 -7.04
C SER A 15 -7.65 9.23 -7.47
N MET A 16 -6.70 10.08 -7.84
CA MET A 16 -5.31 9.70 -8.13
C MET A 16 -4.43 9.71 -6.89
N ASP A 17 -4.90 10.32 -5.79
CA ASP A 17 -4.11 10.48 -4.58
C ASP A 17 -4.09 9.19 -3.78
N LYS A 18 -2.87 8.79 -3.43
CA LYS A 18 -2.61 7.59 -2.65
C LYS A 18 -1.64 7.86 -1.52
N THR A 19 -1.84 7.16 -0.43
CA THR A 19 -1.00 7.15 0.75
C THR A 19 -0.26 5.82 0.84
N LEU A 20 1.06 5.91 0.95
CA LEU A 20 1.93 4.78 1.22
C LEU A 20 2.10 4.63 2.73
N ARG A 21 1.63 3.53 3.31
CA ARG A 21 1.82 3.23 4.72
C ARG A 21 3.08 2.37 4.89
N ARG A 22 4.05 2.89 5.64
CA ARG A 22 5.29 2.19 5.97
C ARG A 22 5.30 1.84 7.46
N ARG A 23 5.84 0.68 7.79
CA ARG A 23 6.17 0.29 9.15
C ARG A 23 7.67 0.39 9.32
N LEU A 24 8.11 1.32 10.17
CA LEU A 24 9.50 1.38 10.58
C LEU A 24 9.80 0.20 11.50
N ASP A 25 11.03 -0.30 11.39
CA ASP A 25 11.63 -1.18 12.38
C ASP A 25 11.55 -0.50 13.75
N ARG A 26 11.21 -1.26 14.78
CA ARG A 26 10.92 -0.72 16.12
C ARG A 26 12.16 -0.51 16.97
N GLU A 27 13.27 -1.16 16.62
CA GLU A 27 14.47 -1.14 17.44
C GLU A 27 15.43 -0.06 16.96
N HIS A 28 15.70 -0.05 15.66
CA HIS A 28 16.67 0.86 15.05
C HIS A 28 16.02 2.06 14.38
N HIS A 29 14.72 2.02 14.08
CA HIS A 29 13.97 3.06 13.35
C HIS A 29 14.60 3.47 12.00
N ALA A 30 15.61 2.72 11.54
CA ALA A 30 16.41 3.03 10.36
C ALA A 30 15.89 2.31 9.10
N PHE A 31 15.25 1.16 9.29
CA PHE A 31 14.69 0.36 8.20
C PHE A 31 13.16 0.48 8.19
N GLY A 32 12.56 0.53 7.00
CA GLY A 32 11.11 0.59 6.84
C GLY A 32 10.63 -0.46 5.85
N THR A 33 9.60 -1.20 6.24
CA THR A 33 8.88 -2.11 5.34
C THR A 33 7.61 -1.45 4.84
N THR A 34 7.31 -1.61 3.55
CA THR A 34 6.06 -1.13 2.99
C THR A 34 4.92 -2.03 3.47
N GLN A 35 3.91 -1.42 4.08
CA GLN A 35 2.83 -2.13 4.75
C GLN A 35 1.51 -2.04 3.98
N SER A 36 1.19 -0.91 3.36
CA SER A 36 0.04 -0.87 2.45
C SER A 36 0.09 0.33 1.53
N PHE A 37 -0.73 0.26 0.49
CA PHE A 37 -0.99 1.37 -0.41
C PHE A 37 -2.49 1.61 -0.48
N SER A 38 -2.95 2.78 -0.06
CA SER A 38 -4.38 3.10 0.03
C SER A 38 -4.72 4.43 -0.64
N CYS A 39 -5.95 4.58 -1.11
CA CYS A 39 -6.44 5.86 -1.62
C CYS A 39 -6.56 6.86 -0.48
N SER A 40 -6.04 8.07 -0.68
CA SER A 40 -6.07 9.12 0.35
C SER A 40 -7.48 9.69 0.56
N ASN A 41 -8.36 9.58 -0.44
CA ASN A 41 -9.71 10.13 -0.38
C ASN A 41 -10.72 9.18 0.28
N CYS A 42 -10.80 7.92 -0.19
CA CYS A 42 -11.81 6.96 0.28
C CYS A 42 -11.26 5.79 1.11
N GLY A 43 -9.94 5.73 1.31
CA GLY A 43 -9.31 4.66 2.08
C GLY A 43 -9.19 3.30 1.38
N TYR A 44 -9.60 3.18 0.10
CA TYR A 44 -9.48 1.92 -0.65
C TYR A 44 -8.05 1.39 -0.66
N VAL A 45 -7.84 0.15 -0.20
CA VAL A 45 -6.52 -0.50 -0.17
C VAL A 45 -6.25 -1.19 -1.50
N PHE A 46 -5.21 -0.74 -2.20
CA PHE A 46 -4.77 -1.31 -3.48
C PHE A 46 -3.93 -2.57 -3.31
N LYS A 47 -3.12 -2.61 -2.24
CA LYS A 47 -2.27 -3.75 -1.91
C LYS A 47 -1.88 -3.73 -0.44
N SER A 48 -1.94 -4.89 0.20
CA SER A 48 -1.42 -5.16 1.54
C SER A 48 -0.54 -6.43 1.51
N PRO A 49 0.37 -6.64 2.48
CA PRO A 49 1.16 -7.85 2.59
C PRO A 49 0.31 -9.08 2.89
N GLU A 50 -0.90 -8.91 3.43
CA GLU A 50 -1.86 -9.99 3.62
C GLU A 50 -2.42 -10.51 2.28
N ASP A 51 -2.52 -9.65 1.26
CA ASP A 51 -2.89 -10.05 -0.10
C ASP A 51 -1.81 -10.89 -0.80
N GLU A 52 -0.53 -10.73 -0.41
CA GLU A 52 0.57 -11.51 -1.00
C GLU A 52 0.62 -12.91 -0.36
N LYS A 53 0.40 -13.04 0.95
CA LYS A 53 0.39 -14.35 1.64
C LYS A 53 -0.68 -15.32 1.13
N LYS A 54 -1.79 -14.82 0.58
CA LYS A 54 -2.88 -15.64 0.03
C LYS A 54 -2.61 -16.20 -1.37
N LYS A 55 -1.49 -15.86 -1.99
CA LYS A 55 -1.15 -16.32 -3.36
C LYS A 55 -0.20 -17.51 -3.39
N ASP A 56 0.31 -17.92 -2.23
CA ASP A 56 1.29 -19.00 -2.08
C ASP A 56 0.68 -20.26 -1.43
N GLU A 57 -0.66 -20.39 -1.40
CA GLU A 57 -1.39 -21.56 -0.86
C GLU A 57 -2.27 -22.21 -1.94
#